data_AF-A0A0Q3SIY1-F1
#
_entry.id   AF-A0A0Q3SIY1-F1
#
_cell.length_a   1.000
_cell.length_b   1.000
_cell.length_c   1.000
_cell.angle_alpha   90.00
_cell.angle_beta   90.00
_cell.angle_gamma   90.00
#
_symmetry.space_group_name_H-M   'P 1'
#
loop_
_entity.id
_entity.type
_entity.pdbx_description
1 polymer ?
#
loop_
_entity_poly.entity_id
_entity_poly.type
_entity_poly.pdbx_seq_one_letter_code
_entity_poly.pdbx_strand_id
1 'polypeptide(L)'
;MSWMYLVLAGIFEMIGVAMINSLHKNRNWQSLLFMLAGFGLSFLFLAFAMGKLPMGTAYAIWTGIGASGGAILGMVLYGEPKDWKRLLFITMVLGAAIGLKIVS
;
A
#
# COMPACT_ATOMS: atom_id res chain seq x y z
N MET A 1 -8.97 0.26 -17.10
CA MET A 1 -7.51 0.08 -17.10
C MET A 1 -6.80 0.86 -15.98
N SER A 2 -7.11 2.15 -15.78
CA SER A 2 -6.52 3.01 -14.72
C SER A 2 -6.65 2.45 -13.30
N TRP A 3 -7.80 1.84 -12.98
CA TRP A 3 -8.04 1.14 -11.71
C TRP A 3 -7.11 -0.04 -11.46
N MET A 4 -6.69 -0.75 -12.51
CA MET A 4 -5.78 -1.88 -12.38
C MET A 4 -4.36 -1.39 -12.06
N TYR A 5 -3.92 -0.29 -12.68
CA TYR A 5 -2.67 0.38 -12.30
C TYR A 5 -2.70 0.88 -10.86
N LEU A 6 -3.85 1.36 -10.38
CA LEU A 6 -4.00 1.81 -9.00
C LEU A 6 -3.86 0.67 -8.00
N VAL A 7 -4.47 -0.49 -8.27
CA VAL A 7 -4.31 -1.69 -7.45
C VAL A 7 -2.87 -2.19 -7.51
N LEU A 8 -2.25 -2.20 -8.69
CA LEU A 8 -0.85 -2.58 -8.85
C LEU A 8 0.09 -1.65 -8.06
N ALA A 9 -0.16 -0.34 -8.09
CA ALA A 9 0.57 0.66 -7.32
C ALA A 9 0.48 0.37 -5.81
N GLY A 10 -0.70 0.04 -5.30
CA GLY A 10 -0.89 -0.36 -3.90
C GLY A 10 -0.15 -1.65 -3.54
N ILE A 11 -0.09 -2.64 -4.44
CA ILE A 11 0.69 -3.88 -4.22
C ILE A 11 2.19 -3.60 -4.15
N PHE A 12 2.70 -2.77 -5.06
CA PHE A 12 4.11 -2.37 -5.02
C PHE A 12 4.46 -1.58 -3.77
N GLU A 13 3.53 -0.76 -3.27
CA GLU A 13 3.68 -0.06 -1.99
C GLU A 13 3.75 -1.04 -0.82
N MET A 14 2.85 -2.03 -0.77
CA MET A 14 2.88 -3.09 0.25
C MET A 14 4.24 -3.82 0.29
N ILE A 15 4.79 -4.15 -0.88
CA ILE A 15 6.12 -4.77 -0.99
C ILE A 15 7.21 -3.81 -0.50
N GLY A 16 7.13 -2.52 -0.85
CA GLY A 16 8.04 -1.49 -0.36
C GLY A 16 8.04 -1.38 1.17
N VAL A 17 6.85 -1.37 1.78
CA VAL A 17 6.67 -1.32 3.25
C VAL A 17 7.21 -2.59 3.91
N ALA A 18 6.96 -3.77 3.35
CA ALA A 18 7.56 -5.00 3.86
C ALA A 18 9.10 -4.97 3.78
N MET A 19 9.66 -4.43 2.70
CA MET A 19 11.11 -4.30 2.55
C MET A 19 11.72 -3.29 3.52
N ILE A 20 11.00 -2.23 3.94
CA ILE A 20 11.45 -1.33 5.03
C ILE A 20 11.71 -2.11 6.31
N ASN A 21 10.76 -2.94 6.75
CA ASN A 21 10.93 -3.74 7.96
C ASN A 21 12.04 -4.79 7.80
N SER A 22 12.19 -5.36 6.60
CA SER A 22 13.29 -6.29 6.27
C SER A 22 14.66 -5.61 6.31
N LEU A 23 14.75 -4.37 5.81
CA LEU A 23 15.94 -3.53 5.87
C LEU A 23 16.32 -3.21 7.31
N HIS A 24 15.33 -2.87 8.15
CA HIS A 24 15.56 -2.57 9.55
C HIS A 24 16.15 -3.76 10.32
N LYS A 25 15.74 -4.99 9.97
CA LYS A 25 16.19 -6.22 10.63
C LYS A 25 17.52 -6.76 10.11
N ASN A 26 17.73 -6.79 8.79
CA ASN A 26 18.88 -7.45 8.17
C ASN A 26 19.92 -6.50 7.55
N ARG A 27 19.63 -5.18 7.48
CA ARG A 27 20.51 -4.14 6.91
C ARG A 27 21.17 -4.52 5.57
N ASN A 28 20.46 -5.28 4.75
CA ASN A 28 20.98 -5.84 3.51
C ASN A 28 20.79 -4.85 2.34
N TRP A 29 21.84 -4.65 1.53
CA TRP A 29 21.81 -3.74 0.38
C TRP A 29 20.73 -4.11 -0.65
N GLN A 30 20.45 -5.41 -0.79
CA GLN A 30 19.38 -5.93 -1.65
C GLN A 30 18.00 -5.44 -1.21
N SER A 31 17.71 -5.41 0.10
CA SER A 31 16.43 -4.91 0.62
C SER A 31 16.26 -3.41 0.35
N LEU A 32 17.35 -2.64 0.33
CA LEU A 32 17.32 -1.21 0.00
C LEU A 32 16.96 -0.99 -1.46
N LEU A 33 17.55 -1.81 -2.35
CA LEU A 33 17.30 -1.76 -3.78
C LEU A 33 15.85 -2.17 -4.12
N PHE A 34 15.34 -3.24 -3.49
CA PHE A 34 13.93 -3.65 -3.62
C PHE A 34 12.95 -2.64 -3.04
N MET A 35 13.31 -1.98 -1.93
CA MET A 35 12.51 -0.89 -1.36
C MET A 35 12.41 0.28 -2.34
N LEU A 36 13.54 0.77 -2.86
CA LEU A 36 13.56 1.88 -3.83
C LEU A 36 12.81 1.51 -5.12
N ALA A 37 13.01 0.30 -5.64
CA ALA A 37 12.31 -0.17 -6.83
C ALA A 37 10.80 -0.30 -6.57
N GLY A 38 10.39 -0.81 -5.42
CA GLY A 38 8.99 -0.95 -5.03
C GLY A 38 8.27 0.39 -4.92
N PHE A 39 8.85 1.34 -4.20
CA PHE A 39 8.29 2.70 -4.11
C PHE A 39 8.32 3.41 -5.46
N GLY A 40 9.43 3.31 -6.21
CA GLY A 40 9.55 3.92 -7.53
C GLY A 40 8.47 3.42 -8.51
N LEU A 41 8.28 2.10 -8.60
CA LEU A 41 7.25 1.50 -9.44
C LEU A 41 5.84 1.87 -8.95
N SER A 42 5.62 1.88 -7.63
CA SER A 42 4.34 2.29 -7.05
C SER A 42 3.95 3.72 -7.46
N PHE A 43 4.88 4.67 -7.34
CA PHE A 43 4.64 6.06 -7.76
C PHE A 43 4.41 6.20 -9.26
N LEU A 44 5.12 5.44 -10.09
CA LEU A 44 4.90 5.45 -11.54
C LEU A 44 3.49 4.97 -11.89
N PHE A 45 3.04 3.86 -11.30
CA PHE A 45 1.69 3.34 -11.54
C PHE A 45 0.61 4.27 -11.00
N LEU A 46 0.85 4.93 -9.86
CA LEU A 46 -0.03 5.96 -9.32
C LEU A 46 -0.15 7.14 -10.29
N ALA A 47 0.97 7.66 -10.80
CA ALA A 47 0.98 8.75 -11.78
C ALA A 47 0.19 8.39 -13.04
N PHE A 48 0.33 7.17 -13.56
CA PHE A 48 -0.48 6.69 -14.69
C PHE A 48 -1.97 6.59 -14.36
N ALA A 49 -2.33 6.18 -13.15
CA ALA A 49 -3.73 6.11 -12.72
C ALA A 49 -4.35 7.51 -12.59
N MET A 50 -3.59 8.47 -12.05
CA MET A 50 -4.00 9.88 -11.90
C MET A 50 -4.20 10.60 -13.23
N GLY A 51 -3.63 10.10 -14.33
CA GLY A 51 -3.91 10.63 -15.67
C GLY A 51 -5.37 10.48 -16.10
N LYS A 52 -6.15 9.61 -15.43
CA LYS A 52 -7.59 9.39 -15.73
C LYS A 52 -8.51 9.47 -14.52
N LEU A 53 -7.97 9.32 -13.31
CA LEU A 53 -8.74 9.36 -12.07
C LEU A 53 -8.50 10.68 -11.34
N PRO A 54 -9.51 11.25 -10.68
CA PRO A 54 -9.32 12.40 -9.80
C PRO A 54 -8.23 12.10 -8.76
N MET A 55 -7.33 13.07 -8.54
CA MET A 55 -6.21 12.93 -7.61
C MET A 55 -6.65 12.49 -6.21
N GLY A 56 -7.75 13.07 -5.69
CA GLY A 56 -8.29 12.70 -4.38
C GLY A 56 -8.71 11.24 -4.29
N THR A 57 -9.42 10.73 -5.30
CA THR A 57 -9.86 9.33 -5.37
C THR A 57 -8.69 8.38 -5.52
N ALA A 58 -7.78 8.68 -6.45
CA ALA A 58 -6.62 7.84 -6.70
C ALA A 58 -5.73 7.72 -5.46
N TYR A 59 -5.42 8.85 -4.81
CA TYR A 59 -4.55 8.87 -3.64
C TYR A 59 -5.18 8.23 -2.41
N ALA A 60 -6.46 8.49 -2.13
CA ALA A 60 -7.17 7.89 -1.00
C ALA A 60 -7.21 6.35 -1.10
N ILE A 61 -7.41 5.82 -2.30
CA ILE A 61 -7.50 4.37 -2.51
C ILE A 61 -6.11 3.73 -2.50
N TRP A 62 -5.12 4.39 -3.13
CA TRP A 62 -3.73 3.94 -3.10
C TRP A 62 -3.22 3.83 -1.66
N THR A 63 -3.32 4.92 -0.89
CA THR A 63 -2.92 4.94 0.53
C THR A 63 -3.73 3.94 1.38
N GLY A 64 -5.02 3.78 1.12
CA GLY A 64 -5.85 2.80 1.82
C GLY A 64 -5.38 1.35 1.61
N ILE A 65 -5.03 0.99 0.37
CA ILE A 65 -4.48 -0.34 0.03
C ILE A 65 -3.09 -0.52 0.64
N GLY A 66 -2.21 0.47 0.50
CA GLY A 66 -0.84 0.43 1.06
C GLY A 66 -0.84 0.30 2.58
N ALA A 67 -1.63 1.11 3.28
CA ALA A 67 -1.70 1.11 4.75
C ALA A 67 -2.29 -0.19 5.31
N SER A 68 -3.42 -0.64 4.75
CA SER A 68 -4.06 -1.88 5.21
C SER A 68 -3.22 -3.12 4.91
N GLY A 69 -2.68 -3.20 3.69
CA GLY A 69 -1.81 -4.28 3.27
C GLY A 69 -0.49 -4.31 4.01
N GLY A 70 0.13 -3.15 4.22
CA GLY A 70 1.34 -3.00 5.04
C GLY A 70 1.11 -3.44 6.49
N ALA A 71 -0.02 -3.09 7.09
CA ALA A 71 -0.38 -3.55 8.42
C ALA A 71 -0.61 -5.07 8.49
N ILE A 72 -1.28 -5.66 7.49
CA ILE A 72 -1.47 -7.11 7.41
C ILE A 72 -0.13 -7.83 7.25
N LEU A 73 0.75 -7.36 6.35
CA LEU A 73 2.10 -7.90 6.17
C LEU A 73 2.94 -7.73 7.44
N GLY A 74 2.80 -6.62 8.17
CA GLY A 74 3.39 -6.41 9.49
C GLY A 74 3.01 -7.51 10.49
N MET A 75 1.71 -7.81 10.58
CA MET A 75 1.18 -8.85 11.46
C MET A 75 1.62 -10.28 11.04
N VAL A 76 1.72 -10.55 9.74
CA VAL A 76 2.04 -11.88 9.21
C VAL A 76 3.54 -12.16 9.21
N LEU A 77 4.36 -11.24 8.70
CA LEU A 77 5.79 -11.43 8.50
C LEU A 77 6.62 -11.07 9.73
N TYR A 78 6.18 -10.08 10.51
CA TYR A 78 6.94 -9.52 11.63
C TYR A 78 6.33 -9.83 13.00
N GLY A 79 5.18 -10.51 13.03
CA GLY A 79 4.52 -10.92 14.27
C GLY A 79 4.00 -9.75 15.09
N GLU A 80 3.68 -8.62 14.45
CA GLU A 80 3.09 -7.47 15.16
C GLU A 80 1.78 -7.83 15.88
N PRO A 81 1.49 -7.21 17.03
CA PRO A 81 0.30 -7.51 17.81
C PRO A 81 -0.98 -7.24 17.01
N LYS A 82 -1.82 -8.28 16.93
CA LYS A 82 -3.12 -8.30 16.25
C LYS A 82 -4.21 -7.76 17.16
N ASP A 83 -4.06 -6.52 17.63
CA ASP A 83 -5.07 -5.88 18.46
C ASP A 83 -6.39 -5.75 17.69
N TRP A 84 -7.49 -6.19 18.30
CA TRP A 84 -8.83 -6.12 17.69
C TRP A 84 -9.20 -4.69 17.27
N LYS A 85 -8.80 -3.68 18.06
CA LYS A 85 -9.04 -2.27 17.72
C LYS A 85 -8.29 -1.87 16.44
N ARG A 86 -7.07 -2.36 16.27
CA ARG A 86 -6.25 -2.08 15.08
C ARG A 86 -6.88 -2.67 13.82
N LEU A 87 -7.36 -3.91 13.89
CA LEU A 87 -8.10 -4.56 12.81
C LEU A 87 -9.38 -3.81 12.43
N LEU A 88 -10.13 -3.31 13.42
CA LEU A 88 -11.33 -2.50 13.19
C LEU A 88 -11.01 -1.22 12.40
N PHE A 89 -9.98 -0.47 12.79
CA PHE A 89 -9.63 0.75 12.05
C PHE A 89 -9.05 0.46 10.66
N ILE A 90 -8.28 -0.62 10.48
CA ILE A 90 -7.79 -1.03 9.16
C ILE A 90 -8.95 -1.39 8.22
N THR A 91 -9.95 -2.12 8.72
CA THR A 91 -11.13 -2.47 7.91
C THR A 91 -11.98 -1.24 7.60
N MET A 92 -12.06 -0.26 8.50
CA MET A 92 -12.72 1.03 8.22
C MET A 92 -12.01 1.82 7.12
N VAL A 93 -10.66 1.86 7.11
CA VAL A 93 -9.87 2.50 6.04
C VAL A 93 -10.11 1.82 4.69
N LEU A 94 -10.09 0.47 4.66
CA LEU A 94 -10.43 -0.30 3.47
C LEU A 94 -11.85 -0.04 3.00
N GLY A 95 -12.82 -0.02 3.91
CA GLY A 95 -14.21 0.28 3.61
C GLY A 95 -14.40 1.67 3.01
N ALA A 96 -13.72 2.69 3.56
CA ALA A 96 -13.74 4.04 3.03
C ALA A 96 -13.11 4.13 1.62
N ALA A 97 -11.99 3.44 1.39
CA ALA A 97 -11.36 3.37 0.08
C ALA A 97 -12.27 2.71 -0.97
N ILE A 98 -12.92 1.60 -0.62
CA ILE A 98 -13.87 0.92 -1.50
C ILE A 98 -15.10 1.80 -1.74
N GLY A 99 -15.62 2.46 -0.71
CA GLY A 99 -16.72 3.43 -0.83
C GLY A 99 -16.39 4.55 -1.82
N LEU A 100 -15.18 5.11 -1.74
CA LEU A 100 -14.72 6.13 -2.69
C LEU A 100 -14.66 5.61 -4.13
N LYS A 101 -14.26 4.35 -4.33
CA LYS A 101 -14.27 3.68 -5.64
C LYS A 101 -15.67 3.49 -6.22
N ILE A 102 -16.68 3.33 -5.38
CA ILE A 102 -18.06 3.11 -5.82
C ILE A 102 -18.70 4.44 -6.23
N VAL A 103 -18.33 5.53 -5.55
CA VAL A 103 -18.91 6.87 -5.77
C VAL A 103 -18.21 7.65 -6.88
N SER A 104 -16.92 7.40 -7.13
CA SER A 104 -16.11 8.04 -8.19
C SER A 104 -15.98 7.19 -9.45
#